data_AF-A0ABD5WAJ8-F1
#
_entry.id   AF-A0ABD5WAJ8-F1
#
_cell.length_a   1.000
_cell.length_b   1.000
_cell.length_c   1.000
_cell.angle_alpha   90.00
_cell.angle_beta   90.00
_cell.angle_gamma   90.00
#
_symmetry.space_group_name_H-M   'P 1'
#
loop_
_entity.id
_entity.type
_entity.pdbx_description
1 polymer ?
#
loop_
_entity_poly.entity_id
_entity_poly.type
_entity_poly.pdbx_seq_one_letter_code
_entity_poly.pdbx_strand_id
1 'polypeptide(L)'
;MATGPWTDPKESRPERWSGPRDPARVGDHTRSVVERALATAPPYRRRGTVARSGASLRESFRTREYDHARVDFDATLSADGAIRLLVKGHLWGRDERDQRYRVQHRRPAAPTGTLPFDEYETWVRYQFGRVERADGGAAVAADGDPSFVPDPAVRDETRTLAWDDLFPLHRRLLAELEAVRNPAFAEYRLRELGEWADVRDDLKWDLDAFAVGP
;
A
#
# COMPACT_ATOMS: atom_id res chain seq x y z
N MET A 1 32.70 18.23 24.68
CA MET A 1 31.96 19.50 24.64
C MET A 1 30.85 19.34 23.62
N ALA A 2 29.60 19.32 24.07
CA ALA A 2 28.43 19.09 23.23
C ALA A 2 27.95 20.42 22.66
N THR A 3 27.90 20.53 21.33
CA THR A 3 27.22 21.61 20.62
C THR A 3 25.72 21.29 20.60
N GLY A 4 24.96 21.90 21.50
CA GLY A 4 23.49 21.87 21.45
C GLY A 4 22.97 22.62 20.22
N PRO A 5 21.79 22.28 19.72
CA PRO A 5 21.20 22.93 18.55
C PRO A 5 20.92 24.40 18.86
N TRP A 6 21.34 25.29 17.94
CA TRP A 6 21.07 26.72 18.01
C TRP A 6 19.57 26.96 17.73
N THR A 7 18.86 27.53 18.70
CA THR A 7 17.45 27.93 18.59
C THR A 7 17.39 29.43 18.32
N ASP A 8 16.63 29.85 17.31
CA ASP A 8 16.45 31.26 16.94
C ASP A 8 15.87 32.06 18.13
N PRO A 9 16.54 33.16 18.58
CA PRO A 9 16.10 33.97 19.72
C PRO A 9 14.74 34.66 19.56
N LYS A 10 14.15 34.69 18.35
CA LYS A 10 12.87 35.35 18.07
C LYS A 10 11.69 34.38 17.93
N GLU A 11 11.91 33.08 18.05
CA GLU A 11 10.85 32.09 17.87
C GLU A 11 10.02 31.93 19.16
N SER A 12 8.82 32.51 19.15
CA SER A 12 7.99 32.70 20.35
C SER A 12 7.10 31.50 20.70
N ARG A 13 7.24 30.36 20.01
CA ARG A 13 6.48 29.12 20.28
C ARG A 13 7.30 27.85 19.97
N PRO A 14 8.31 27.51 20.78
CA PRO A 14 9.06 26.25 20.63
C PRO A 14 8.16 25.00 20.75
N GLU A 15 7.06 25.09 21.50
CA GLU A 15 6.02 24.04 21.64
C GLU A 15 5.37 23.63 20.31
N ARG A 16 5.40 24.49 19.27
CA ARG A 16 4.74 24.24 17.98
C ARG A 16 5.47 23.20 17.12
N TRP A 17 6.73 22.92 17.45
CA TRP A 17 7.52 21.83 16.86
C TRP A 17 7.29 20.49 17.55
N SER A 18 6.87 20.50 18.81
CA SER A 18 6.67 19.30 19.63
C SER A 18 5.24 19.25 20.20
N GLY A 19 4.25 19.21 19.31
CA GLY A 19 2.87 18.80 19.66
C GLY A 19 2.81 17.30 20.01
N PRO A 20 1.74 16.83 20.69
CA PRO A 20 1.75 15.50 21.31
C PRO A 20 1.70 14.38 20.27
N ARG A 21 2.81 13.63 20.14
CA ARG A 21 2.91 12.33 19.45
C ARG A 21 3.75 11.41 20.31
N ASP A 22 3.20 10.28 20.74
CA ASP A 22 4.04 9.15 21.14
C ASP A 22 3.59 7.81 20.52
N PRO A 23 4.01 7.56 19.26
CA PRO A 23 4.04 6.24 18.63
C PRO A 23 5.43 5.59 18.73
N ALA A 24 6.19 5.82 19.81
CA ALA A 24 7.51 5.25 20.15
C ALA A 24 8.30 4.62 18.98
N ARG A 25 8.73 5.51 18.08
CA ARG A 25 9.88 5.47 17.14
C ARG A 25 9.92 4.27 16.16
N VAL A 26 9.77 4.57 14.89
CA VAL A 26 10.07 3.66 13.78
C VAL A 26 11.39 4.07 13.12
N GLY A 27 12.13 3.12 12.56
CA GLY A 27 13.51 3.35 12.09
C GLY A 27 14.51 2.37 12.70
N ASP A 28 15.80 2.50 12.35
CA ASP A 28 16.84 1.53 12.77
C ASP A 28 17.09 1.50 14.28
N HIS A 29 16.70 2.56 15.00
CA HIS A 29 17.11 2.79 16.38
C HIS A 29 16.00 2.55 17.40
N THR A 30 14.90 1.88 17.07
CA THR A 30 13.85 1.62 18.07
C THR A 30 13.10 0.31 17.98
N ARG A 31 12.33 0.06 16.91
CA ARG A 31 11.66 -1.23 16.72
C ARG A 31 11.75 -1.61 15.25
N SER A 32 12.30 -2.78 14.99
CA SER A 32 12.35 -3.38 13.67
C SER A 32 10.95 -3.68 13.14
N VAL A 33 10.85 -3.85 11.82
CA VAL A 33 9.60 -4.27 11.16
C VAL A 33 9.05 -5.58 11.76
N VAL A 34 9.93 -6.53 12.09
CA VAL A 34 9.55 -7.83 12.66
C VAL A 34 8.98 -7.67 14.07
N GLU A 35 9.62 -6.86 14.92
CA GLU A 35 9.11 -6.59 16.28
C GLU A 35 7.76 -5.89 16.25
N ARG A 36 7.55 -4.99 15.28
CA ARG A 36 6.26 -4.33 15.09
C ARG A 36 5.19 -5.32 14.62
N ALA A 37 5.50 -6.16 13.64
CA ALA A 37 4.60 -7.19 13.16
C ALA A 37 4.21 -8.21 14.25
N LEU A 38 5.18 -8.62 15.09
CA LEU A 38 4.94 -9.50 16.25
C LEU A 38 4.01 -8.86 17.30
N ALA A 39 4.08 -7.54 17.47
CA ALA A 39 3.22 -6.82 18.41
C ALA A 39 1.80 -6.59 17.88
N THR A 40 1.57 -6.79 16.58
CA THR A 40 0.24 -6.67 15.96
C THR A 40 -0.49 -8.01 16.02
N ALA A 41 -1.61 -8.05 16.73
CA ALA A 41 -2.46 -9.25 16.77
C ALA A 41 -3.55 -9.19 15.69
N PRO A 42 -3.90 -10.32 15.04
CA PRO A 42 -5.13 -10.43 14.26
C PRO A 42 -6.39 -10.30 15.17
N PRO A 43 -7.52 -9.78 14.68
CA PRO A 43 -7.72 -9.24 13.34
C PRO A 43 -6.99 -7.91 13.15
N TYR A 44 -6.48 -7.69 11.94
CA TYR A 44 -5.77 -6.48 11.56
C TYR A 44 -6.35 -5.90 10.27
N ARG A 45 -6.44 -4.58 10.19
CA ARG A 45 -6.94 -3.90 8.98
C ARG A 45 -6.17 -2.61 8.74
N ARG A 46 -5.76 -2.43 7.49
CA ARG A 46 -5.14 -1.21 6.99
C ARG A 46 -5.92 -0.64 5.81
N ARG A 47 -6.18 0.66 5.86
CA ARG A 47 -6.79 1.41 4.75
C ARG A 47 -5.93 2.61 4.43
N GLY A 48 -5.96 3.01 3.17
CA GLY A 48 -5.28 4.23 2.76
C GLY A 48 -5.51 4.55 1.30
N THR A 49 -5.01 5.71 0.93
CA THR A 49 -5.02 6.21 -0.43
C THR A 49 -3.60 6.57 -0.83
N VAL A 50 -3.20 6.13 -2.02
CA VAL A 50 -1.92 6.44 -2.65
C VAL A 50 -2.21 7.19 -3.94
N ALA A 51 -1.76 8.44 -4.00
CA ALA A 51 -1.70 9.21 -5.24
C ALA A 51 -0.26 9.26 -5.74
N ARG A 52 -0.06 9.07 -7.05
CA ARG A 52 1.23 9.12 -7.72
C ARG A 52 1.13 9.88 -9.03
N SER A 53 2.21 10.52 -9.41
CA SER A 53 2.36 11.17 -10.71
C SER A 53 3.80 11.05 -11.22
N GLY A 54 3.96 11.14 -12.54
CA GLY A 54 5.27 11.18 -13.20
C GLY A 54 6.03 9.84 -13.16
N ALA A 55 7.37 9.91 -13.11
CA ALA A 55 8.25 8.74 -13.31
C ALA A 55 7.99 7.58 -12.33
N SER A 56 7.70 7.90 -11.06
CA SER A 56 7.40 6.91 -10.00
C SER A 56 6.17 6.03 -10.33
N LEU A 57 5.25 6.53 -11.15
CA LEU A 57 4.08 5.78 -11.60
C LEU A 57 4.46 4.67 -12.58
N ARG A 58 5.37 4.97 -13.51
CA ARG A 58 5.73 4.03 -14.59
C ARG A 58 6.38 2.77 -14.04
N GLU A 59 7.18 2.93 -12.99
CA GLU A 59 7.79 1.83 -12.24
C GLU A 59 6.73 1.05 -11.44
N SER A 60 5.81 1.76 -10.77
CA SER A 60 4.80 1.14 -9.89
C SER A 60 3.72 0.35 -10.63
N PHE A 61 3.34 0.78 -11.83
CA PHE A 61 2.27 0.15 -12.63
C PHE A 61 2.79 -0.55 -13.88
N ARG A 62 4.12 -0.60 -14.08
CA ARG A 62 4.77 -1.16 -15.28
C ARG A 62 4.13 -0.64 -16.58
N THR A 63 3.73 0.63 -16.58
CA THR A 63 2.99 1.27 -17.69
C THR A 63 3.69 2.55 -18.12
N ARG A 64 3.67 2.84 -19.43
CA ARG A 64 4.16 4.12 -19.98
C ARG A 64 3.03 5.06 -20.37
N GLU A 65 1.79 4.58 -20.33
CA GLU A 65 0.60 5.22 -20.89
C GLU A 65 -0.05 6.21 -19.91
N TYR A 66 0.15 5.97 -18.60
CA TYR A 66 -0.43 6.80 -17.55
C TYR A 66 0.62 7.73 -16.94
N ASP A 67 0.19 8.95 -16.63
CA ASP A 67 1.00 9.98 -15.96
C ASP A 67 0.55 10.21 -14.51
N HIS A 68 -0.66 9.77 -14.17
CA HIS A 68 -1.25 9.91 -12.85
C HIS A 68 -1.97 8.62 -12.42
N ALA A 69 -1.93 8.36 -11.11
CA ALA A 69 -2.80 7.38 -10.48
C ALA A 69 -3.30 7.83 -9.13
N ARG A 70 -4.51 7.39 -8.81
CA ARG A 70 -5.08 7.41 -7.47
C ARG A 70 -5.54 6.01 -7.16
N VAL A 71 -5.07 5.47 -6.03
CA VAL A 71 -5.36 4.12 -5.58
C VAL A 71 -5.82 4.14 -4.16
N ASP A 72 -6.98 3.55 -3.88
CA ASP A 72 -7.42 3.24 -2.54
C ASP A 72 -7.24 1.75 -2.28
N PHE A 73 -6.88 1.41 -1.06
CA PHE A 73 -6.74 0.02 -0.64
C PHE A 73 -7.40 -0.23 0.71
N ASP A 74 -7.82 -1.49 0.88
CA ASP A 74 -8.35 -2.05 2.11
C ASP A 74 -7.73 -3.45 2.29
N ALA A 75 -6.68 -3.50 3.10
CA ALA A 75 -5.92 -4.68 3.44
C ALA A 75 -6.45 -5.23 4.78
N THR A 76 -6.89 -6.48 4.80
CA THR A 76 -7.49 -7.12 5.98
C THR A 76 -6.83 -8.46 6.24
N LEU A 77 -6.46 -8.71 7.49
CA LEU A 77 -6.15 -10.01 8.05
C LEU A 77 -7.24 -10.33 9.08
N SER A 78 -8.01 -11.38 8.84
CA SER A 78 -9.06 -11.83 9.76
C SER A 78 -8.48 -12.56 10.97
N ALA A 79 -9.31 -12.77 11.99
CA ALA A 79 -8.89 -13.41 13.24
C ALA A 79 -8.41 -14.87 13.06
N ASP A 80 -8.94 -15.57 12.07
CA ASP A 80 -8.50 -16.91 11.65
C ASP A 80 -7.25 -16.87 10.74
N GLY A 81 -6.76 -15.68 10.38
CA GLY A 81 -5.56 -15.49 9.58
C GLY A 81 -5.79 -15.54 8.07
N ALA A 82 -7.03 -15.39 7.59
CA ALA A 82 -7.30 -15.22 6.17
C ALA A 82 -6.93 -13.79 5.71
N ILE A 83 -6.30 -13.70 4.55
CA ILE A 83 -5.85 -12.45 3.94
C ILE A 83 -6.84 -12.03 2.87
N ARG A 84 -7.20 -10.75 2.90
CA ARG A 84 -7.97 -10.08 1.86
C ARG A 84 -7.39 -8.71 1.61
N LEU A 85 -6.86 -8.48 0.42
CA LEU A 85 -6.45 -7.16 -0.04
C LEU A 85 -7.38 -6.72 -1.17
N LEU A 86 -8.13 -5.65 -0.94
CA LEU A 86 -8.89 -4.96 -1.99
C LEU A 86 -8.14 -3.70 -2.40
N VAL A 87 -7.91 -3.53 -3.70
CA VAL A 87 -7.32 -2.33 -4.29
C VAL A 87 -8.28 -1.82 -5.36
N LYS A 88 -8.58 -0.53 -5.37
CA LYS A 88 -9.32 0.14 -6.44
C LYS A 88 -8.58 1.40 -6.86
N GLY A 89 -8.72 1.81 -8.10
CA GLY A 89 -8.06 3.03 -8.51
C GLY A 89 -8.41 3.50 -9.91
N HIS A 90 -7.88 4.67 -10.22
CA HIS A 90 -7.94 5.32 -11.51
C HIS A 90 -6.50 5.58 -11.98
N LEU A 91 -6.23 5.25 -13.23
CA LEU A 91 -5.01 5.55 -13.96
C LEU A 91 -5.38 6.46 -15.12
N TRP A 92 -4.73 7.62 -15.24
CA TRP A 92 -5.00 8.56 -16.33
C TRP A 92 -3.73 9.24 -16.82
N GLY A 93 -3.77 9.67 -18.08
CA GLY A 93 -2.59 10.18 -18.76
C GLY A 93 -2.91 11.19 -19.84
N ARG A 94 -1.95 11.34 -20.76
CA ARG A 94 -2.10 12.15 -21.98
C ARG A 94 -2.72 11.36 -23.13
N ASP A 95 -2.63 10.04 -23.08
CA ASP A 95 -3.21 9.16 -24.09
C ASP A 95 -4.75 9.18 -24.07
N GLU A 96 -5.34 8.64 -25.13
CA GLU A 96 -6.78 8.77 -25.37
C GLU A 96 -7.65 7.95 -24.41
N ARG A 97 -7.09 7.00 -23.66
CA ARG A 97 -7.87 6.11 -22.79
C ARG A 97 -7.31 6.03 -21.38
N ASP A 98 -8.13 6.45 -20.43
CA ASP A 98 -7.89 6.28 -19.00
C ASP A 98 -8.52 4.96 -18.53
N GLN A 99 -8.14 4.50 -17.35
CA GLN A 99 -8.59 3.22 -16.82
C GLN A 99 -9.03 3.37 -15.37
N ARG A 100 -10.18 2.78 -15.03
CA ARG A 100 -10.54 2.45 -13.65
C ARG A 100 -10.43 0.96 -13.42
N TYR A 101 -9.99 0.57 -12.24
CA TYR A 101 -9.81 -0.84 -11.90
C TYR A 101 -10.17 -1.13 -10.45
N ARG A 102 -10.44 -2.40 -10.21
CA ARG A 102 -10.64 -3.00 -8.90
C ARG A 102 -10.02 -4.39 -8.91
N VAL A 103 -9.13 -4.64 -7.97
CA VAL A 103 -8.41 -5.91 -7.81
C VAL A 103 -8.65 -6.39 -6.39
N GLN A 104 -8.91 -7.68 -6.23
CA GLN A 104 -8.99 -8.32 -4.93
C GLN A 104 -8.07 -9.54 -4.89
N HIS A 105 -7.09 -9.51 -3.99
CA HIS A 105 -6.25 -10.66 -3.66
C HIS A 105 -6.79 -11.36 -2.40
N ARG A 106 -6.77 -12.69 -2.41
CA ARG A 106 -7.19 -13.53 -1.29
C ARG A 106 -6.17 -14.62 -1.05
N ARG A 107 -6.01 -14.95 0.23
CA ARG A 107 -5.32 -16.18 0.66
C ARG A 107 -6.04 -16.74 1.89
N PRO A 108 -6.41 -18.03 1.90
CA PRO A 108 -7.16 -18.62 3.01
C PRO A 108 -6.36 -18.66 4.32
N ALA A 109 -7.07 -18.83 5.44
CA ALA A 109 -6.53 -19.05 6.79
C ALA A 109 -5.68 -20.32 6.89
N ALA A 110 -4.81 -20.38 7.90
CA ALA A 110 -3.95 -21.55 8.14
C ALA A 110 -4.77 -22.77 8.62
N PRO A 111 -4.27 -24.01 8.43
CA PRO A 111 -3.06 -24.36 7.68
C PRO A 111 -3.33 -24.30 6.17
N THR A 112 -2.60 -23.43 5.48
CA THR A 112 -2.53 -23.49 4.03
C THR A 112 -1.39 -24.42 3.67
N GLY A 113 -1.63 -25.40 2.79
CA GLY A 113 -0.55 -26.20 2.18
C GLY A 113 0.38 -25.38 1.26
N THR A 114 0.05 -24.11 1.03
CA THR A 114 0.80 -23.18 0.18
C THR A 114 1.81 -22.36 0.98
N LEU A 115 2.97 -22.12 0.38
CA LEU A 115 4.02 -21.26 0.93
C LEU A 115 3.54 -19.79 0.89
N PRO A 116 3.88 -18.93 1.87
CA PRO A 116 3.64 -17.50 1.75
C PRO A 116 4.51 -16.91 0.65
N PHE A 117 4.03 -15.83 0.04
CA PHE A 117 4.67 -15.17 -1.12
C PHE A 117 4.87 -16.10 -2.32
N ASP A 118 3.94 -17.03 -2.50
CA ASP A 118 3.90 -17.94 -3.64
C ASP A 118 2.80 -17.48 -4.59
N GLU A 119 1.55 -17.78 -4.25
CA GLU A 119 0.39 -17.50 -5.09
C GLU A 119 -0.79 -16.89 -4.32
N TYR A 120 -1.55 -16.05 -5.01
CA TYR A 120 -2.76 -15.40 -4.49
C TYR A 120 -3.92 -15.54 -5.48
N GLU A 121 -5.07 -15.98 -4.97
CA GLU A 121 -6.32 -15.92 -5.74
C GLU A 121 -6.65 -14.44 -5.97
N THR A 122 -6.74 -14.06 -7.25
CA THR A 122 -6.88 -12.68 -7.67
C THR A 122 -8.09 -12.52 -8.56
N TRP A 123 -9.06 -11.76 -8.09
CA TRP A 123 -10.14 -11.24 -8.94
C TRP A 123 -9.76 -9.84 -9.43
N VAL A 124 -9.88 -9.61 -10.72
CA VAL A 124 -9.61 -8.32 -11.37
C VAL A 124 -10.85 -7.89 -12.12
N ARG A 125 -11.20 -6.61 -12.00
CA ARG A 125 -12.17 -5.94 -12.84
C ARG A 125 -11.61 -4.59 -13.29
N TYR A 126 -11.68 -4.30 -14.58
CA TYR A 126 -11.27 -3.01 -15.11
C TYR A 126 -12.18 -2.54 -16.23
N GLN A 127 -12.14 -1.24 -16.47
CA GLN A 127 -12.92 -0.57 -17.49
C GLN A 127 -12.15 0.64 -17.98
N PHE A 128 -12.07 0.79 -19.30
CA PHE A 128 -11.52 1.97 -19.93
C PHE A 128 -12.56 3.09 -19.98
N GLY A 129 -12.10 4.31 -20.21
CA GLY A 129 -12.94 5.49 -20.28
C GLY A 129 -12.06 6.74 -20.28
N ARG A 130 -12.59 7.83 -19.72
CA ARG A 130 -11.87 9.10 -19.63
C ARG A 130 -12.14 9.80 -18.31
N VAL A 131 -11.07 10.29 -17.68
CA VAL A 131 -11.15 11.18 -16.52
C VAL A 131 -11.48 12.59 -17.01
N GLU A 132 -12.51 13.18 -16.43
CA GLU A 132 -12.88 14.57 -16.71
C GLU A 132 -11.81 15.51 -16.16
N ARG A 133 -11.58 16.63 -16.85
CA ARG A 133 -10.56 17.62 -16.48
C ARG A 133 -11.21 18.95 -16.14
N ALA A 134 -10.76 19.58 -15.06
CA ALA A 134 -11.15 20.91 -14.63
C ALA A 134 -9.90 21.71 -14.22
N ASP A 135 -9.81 22.98 -14.62
CA ASP A 135 -8.72 23.90 -14.25
C ASP A 135 -7.28 23.35 -14.43
N GLY A 136 -7.06 22.55 -15.48
CA GLY A 136 -5.75 21.98 -15.78
C GLY A 136 -5.38 20.71 -14.99
N GLY A 137 -6.30 20.18 -14.17
CA GLY A 137 -6.16 18.92 -13.43
C GLY A 137 -7.34 17.97 -13.64
N ALA A 138 -7.30 16.80 -12.99
CA ALA A 138 -8.44 15.89 -12.96
C ALA A 138 -9.57 16.52 -12.13
N ALA A 139 -10.79 16.55 -12.68
CA ALA A 139 -11.98 16.89 -11.91
C ALA A 139 -12.20 15.82 -10.84
N VAL A 140 -12.49 16.25 -9.62
CA VAL A 140 -12.66 15.37 -8.47
C VAL A 140 -14.14 15.32 -8.11
N ALA A 141 -14.69 14.12 -8.04
CA ALA A 141 -16.06 13.88 -7.60
C ALA A 141 -16.21 14.11 -6.09
N ALA A 142 -17.44 14.13 -5.59
CA ALA A 142 -17.74 14.43 -4.19
C ALA A 142 -17.11 13.42 -3.19
N ASP A 143 -16.79 12.21 -3.65
CA ASP A 143 -16.14 11.15 -2.88
C ASP A 143 -14.61 11.21 -2.89
N GLY A 144 -14.03 12.21 -3.58
CA GLY A 144 -12.59 12.39 -3.69
C GLY A 144 -11.93 11.58 -4.81
N ASP A 145 -12.70 10.77 -5.55
CA ASP A 145 -12.21 10.04 -6.71
C ASP A 145 -12.27 10.91 -7.99
N PRO A 146 -11.41 10.69 -8.98
CA PRO A 146 -11.51 11.37 -10.27
C PRO A 146 -12.87 11.12 -10.91
N SER A 147 -13.50 12.19 -11.43
CA SER A 147 -14.70 12.04 -12.23
C SER A 147 -14.36 11.28 -13.51
N PHE A 148 -15.03 10.15 -13.76
CA PHE A 148 -14.67 9.19 -14.80
C PHE A 148 -15.89 8.85 -15.65
N VAL A 149 -15.78 9.09 -16.96
CA VAL A 149 -16.76 8.71 -17.98
C VAL A 149 -16.37 7.36 -18.55
N PRO A 150 -17.10 6.27 -18.23
CA PRO A 150 -16.73 4.92 -18.64
C PRO A 150 -17.09 4.62 -20.10
N ASP A 151 -16.22 3.86 -20.77
CA ASP A 151 -16.57 3.14 -22.00
C ASP A 151 -17.58 2.02 -21.67
N PRO A 152 -18.43 1.57 -22.62
CA PRO A 152 -19.45 0.56 -22.34
C PRO A 152 -18.86 -0.81 -21.93
N ALA A 153 -17.65 -1.14 -22.35
CA ALA A 153 -17.04 -2.44 -22.11
C ALA A 153 -16.42 -2.54 -20.71
N VAL A 154 -16.84 -3.56 -19.94
CA VAL A 154 -16.23 -3.95 -18.68
C VAL A 154 -15.51 -5.28 -18.88
N ARG A 155 -14.35 -5.44 -18.26
CA ARG A 155 -13.62 -6.70 -18.21
C ARG A 155 -13.50 -7.17 -16.76
N ASP A 156 -13.78 -8.43 -16.53
CA ASP A 156 -13.58 -9.10 -15.25
C ASP A 156 -13.03 -10.51 -15.43
N GLU A 157 -12.13 -10.91 -14.54
CA GLU A 157 -11.54 -12.24 -14.53
C GLU A 157 -11.10 -12.63 -13.11
N THR A 158 -11.06 -13.94 -12.87
CA THR A 158 -10.44 -14.52 -11.68
C THR A 158 -9.30 -15.42 -12.13
N ARG A 159 -8.13 -15.24 -11.52
CA ARG A 159 -6.93 -16.01 -11.80
C ARG A 159 -6.06 -16.14 -10.56
N THR A 160 -5.20 -17.13 -10.53
CA THR A 160 -4.13 -17.21 -9.54
C THR A 160 -2.93 -16.44 -10.07
N LEU A 161 -2.40 -15.53 -9.27
CA LEU A 161 -1.19 -14.78 -9.61
C LEU A 161 -0.04 -15.20 -8.69
N ALA A 162 1.11 -15.46 -9.30
CA ALA A 162 2.35 -15.62 -8.57
C ALA A 162 2.79 -14.29 -7.96
N TRP A 163 3.60 -14.37 -6.89
CA TRP A 163 4.11 -13.19 -6.18
C TRP A 163 4.75 -12.16 -7.10
N ASP A 164 5.58 -12.57 -8.06
CA ASP A 164 6.34 -11.67 -8.95
C ASP A 164 5.47 -10.96 -10.01
N ASP A 165 4.28 -11.50 -10.26
CA ASP A 165 3.28 -10.93 -11.17
C ASP A 165 2.44 -9.84 -10.51
N LEU A 166 2.51 -9.71 -9.18
CA LEU A 166 1.79 -8.68 -8.44
C LEU A 166 2.45 -7.31 -8.60
N PHE A 167 1.64 -6.26 -8.65
CA PHE A 167 2.14 -4.89 -8.65
C PHE A 167 2.90 -4.58 -7.35
N PRO A 168 3.98 -3.77 -7.39
CA PRO A 168 4.77 -3.38 -6.22
C PRO A 168 3.95 -2.93 -5.00
N LEU A 169 2.94 -2.08 -5.20
CA LEU A 169 2.06 -1.64 -4.12
C LEU A 169 1.29 -2.83 -3.48
N HIS A 170 0.84 -3.78 -4.31
CA HIS A 170 0.09 -4.93 -3.84
C HIS A 170 1.00 -5.89 -3.07
N ARG A 171 2.22 -6.12 -3.57
CA ARG A 171 3.27 -6.89 -2.88
C ARG A 171 3.57 -6.28 -1.52
N ARG A 172 3.83 -4.97 -1.46
CA ARG A 172 4.06 -4.26 -0.19
C ARG A 172 2.94 -4.49 0.83
N LEU A 173 1.68 -4.31 0.42
CA LEU A 173 0.51 -4.47 1.29
C LEU A 173 0.30 -5.94 1.72
N LEU A 174 0.55 -6.90 0.83
CA LEU A 174 0.48 -8.32 1.17
C LEU A 174 1.64 -8.74 2.09
N ALA A 175 2.85 -8.21 1.87
CA ALA A 175 4.00 -8.42 2.75
C ALA A 175 3.71 -8.00 4.18
N GLU A 176 3.05 -6.86 4.36
CA GLU A 176 2.59 -6.41 5.67
C GLU A 176 1.59 -7.40 6.31
N LEU A 177 0.55 -7.82 5.58
CA LEU A 177 -0.44 -8.77 6.12
C LEU A 177 0.17 -10.13 6.46
N GLU A 178 1.05 -10.65 5.62
CA GLU A 178 1.77 -11.91 5.86
C GLU A 178 2.75 -11.79 7.03
N ALA A 179 3.39 -10.63 7.19
CA ALA A 179 4.23 -10.34 8.35
C ALA A 179 3.40 -10.35 9.64
N VAL A 180 2.20 -9.78 9.68
CA VAL A 180 1.31 -9.89 10.86
C VAL A 180 0.84 -11.33 11.07
N ARG A 181 0.54 -12.06 9.98
CA ARG A 181 0.04 -13.44 10.04
C ARG A 181 1.06 -14.41 10.62
N ASN A 182 2.32 -14.33 10.20
CA ASN A 182 3.42 -15.13 10.73
C ASN A 182 4.77 -14.40 10.49
N PRO A 183 5.21 -13.55 11.44
CA PRO A 183 6.37 -12.68 11.23
C PRO A 183 7.66 -13.43 10.88
N ALA A 184 7.97 -14.49 11.62
CA ALA A 184 9.21 -15.25 11.43
C ALA A 184 9.23 -15.98 10.09
N PHE A 185 8.11 -16.59 9.68
CA PHE A 185 8.06 -17.29 8.39
C PHE A 185 8.06 -16.30 7.22
N ALA A 186 7.39 -15.15 7.39
CA ALA A 186 7.39 -14.10 6.38
C ALA A 186 8.80 -13.54 6.13
N GLU A 187 9.51 -13.18 7.20
CA GLU A 187 10.90 -12.71 7.12
C GLU A 187 11.81 -13.75 6.46
N TYR A 188 11.72 -15.03 6.87
CA TYR A 188 12.48 -16.11 6.26
C TYR A 188 12.22 -16.21 4.76
N ARG A 189 10.96 -16.25 4.34
CA ARG A 189 10.61 -16.40 2.92
C ARG A 189 11.00 -15.20 2.07
N LEU A 190 10.86 -13.98 2.58
CA LEU A 190 11.32 -12.79 1.86
C LEU A 190 12.85 -12.73 1.75
N ARG A 191 13.60 -13.26 2.72
CA ARG A 191 15.05 -13.40 2.61
C ARG A 191 15.44 -14.39 1.52
N GLU A 192 14.76 -15.54 1.46
CA GLU A 192 14.98 -16.55 0.41
C GLU A 192 14.68 -16.00 -0.98
N LEU A 193 13.68 -15.13 -1.11
CA LEU A 193 13.35 -14.42 -2.35
C LEU A 193 14.26 -13.22 -2.64
N GLY A 194 15.13 -12.83 -1.70
CA GLY A 194 15.99 -11.65 -1.83
C GLY A 194 15.25 -10.31 -1.67
N GLU A 195 13.97 -10.30 -1.30
CA GLU A 195 13.12 -9.10 -1.24
C GLU A 195 13.00 -8.50 0.17
N TRP A 196 13.56 -9.14 1.19
CA TRP A 196 13.43 -8.68 2.58
C TRP A 196 13.93 -7.24 2.79
N ALA A 197 15.04 -6.85 2.16
CA ALA A 197 15.61 -5.52 2.32
C ALA A 197 14.64 -4.44 1.84
N ASP A 198 14.07 -4.61 0.66
CA ASP A 198 13.14 -3.66 0.05
C ASP A 198 11.85 -3.55 0.87
N VAL A 199 11.26 -4.70 1.24
CA VAL A 199 10.05 -4.73 2.08
C VAL A 199 10.30 -4.07 3.43
N ARG A 200 11.43 -4.37 4.06
CA ARG A 200 11.80 -3.78 5.34
C ARG A 200 11.92 -2.27 5.21
N ASP A 201 12.65 -1.79 4.21
CA ASP A 201 12.90 -0.35 4.06
C ASP A 201 11.62 0.42 3.76
N ASP A 202 10.70 -0.18 3.01
CA ASP A 202 9.37 0.34 2.73
C ASP A 202 8.50 0.51 3.98
N LEU A 203 8.53 -0.47 4.90
CA LEU A 203 7.68 -0.51 6.09
C LEU A 203 8.33 0.17 7.31
N LYS A 204 9.65 0.29 7.31
CA LYS A 204 10.45 0.82 8.43
C LYS A 204 10.07 2.24 8.81
N TRP A 205 9.70 3.08 7.85
CA TRP A 205 9.30 4.47 8.10
C TRP A 205 7.79 4.70 8.02
N ASP A 206 7.04 3.64 7.71
CA ASP A 206 5.61 3.70 7.57
C ASP A 206 4.94 3.61 8.94
N LEU A 207 4.53 4.76 9.49
CA LEU A 207 3.93 4.85 10.82
C LEU A 207 2.57 4.15 10.92
N ASP A 208 1.84 4.07 9.82
CA ASP A 208 0.51 3.47 9.78
C ASP A 208 0.58 1.95 9.60
N ALA A 209 1.74 1.43 9.17
CA ALA A 209 1.96 -0.01 9.12
C ALA A 209 1.93 -0.61 10.52
N PHE A 210 1.32 -1.78 10.71
CA PHE A 210 1.28 -2.47 12.00
C PHE A 210 0.63 -1.67 13.16
N ALA A 211 0.04 -0.50 12.88
CA ALA A 211 -0.67 0.27 13.88
C ALA A 211 -1.88 -0.54 14.36
N VAL A 212 -1.95 -0.80 15.66
CA VAL A 212 -3.03 -1.59 16.28
C VAL A 212 -4.39 -0.98 15.86
N GLY A 213 -5.25 -1.79 15.26
CA GLY A 213 -6.67 -1.47 15.06
C GLY A 213 -7.54 -2.54 15.75
N PRO A 214 -8.80 -2.22 16.12
CA PRO A 214 -9.61 -1.07 15.70
C PRO A 214 -9.43 0.21 16.52
#